data_AF-A0A953E7I4-F1
#
_entry.id   AF-A0A953E7I4-F1
#
_cell.length_a   1.000
_cell.length_b   1.000
_cell.length_c   1.000
_cell.angle_alpha   90.00
_cell.angle_beta   90.00
_cell.angle_gamma   90.00
#
_symmetry.space_group_name_H-M   'P 1'
#
loop_
_entity.id
_entity.type
_entity.pdbx_description
1 polymer ?
#
loop_
_entity_poly.entity_id
_entity_poly.type
_entity_poly.pdbx_seq_one_letter_code
_entity_poly.pdbx_strand_id
1 'polypeptide(L)'
;VDRAARTCTVPVGPGITLPLAPFFGVMGVAPPAEWGQISTKEPRAHGGNLDNKELGEGATLYLPVFVPGANFSAGDGHGVQGDGEVCINALEMCLTGHFRLELEKGGGAKDPVLRFPRAETATHFISMGMHEDLDLAMKQALREMIAFIVSRTNLSAADAYQLCSLAVDFRVTQTVNGEKGVHGMLRKGLLF
;
A
#
# COMPACT_ATOMS: atom_id res chain seq x y z
N VAL A 1 -9.88 16.63 17.73
CA VAL A 1 -10.49 16.18 16.45
C VAL A 1 -11.83 16.88 16.28
N ASP A 2 -11.95 17.72 15.25
CA ASP A 2 -13.23 18.25 14.80
C ASP A 2 -13.76 17.35 13.67
N ARG A 3 -14.82 16.59 13.95
CA ARG A 3 -15.41 15.64 13.01
C ARG A 3 -16.19 16.31 11.90
N ALA A 4 -16.80 17.47 12.17
CA ALA A 4 -17.62 18.19 11.19
C ALA A 4 -16.72 18.88 10.17
N ALA A 5 -15.65 19.54 10.64
CA ALA A 5 -14.67 20.19 9.77
C ALA A 5 -13.67 19.19 9.15
N ARG A 6 -13.62 17.94 9.63
CA ARG A 6 -12.61 16.94 9.29
C ARG A 6 -11.19 17.45 9.50
N THR A 7 -10.93 18.02 10.67
CA THR A 7 -9.61 18.55 11.04
C THR A 7 -9.17 18.10 12.42
N CYS A 8 -7.87 18.19 12.69
CA CYS A 8 -7.33 18.03 14.03
C CYS A 8 -6.23 19.06 14.30
N THR A 9 -6.34 19.76 15.43
CA THR A 9 -5.28 20.64 15.93
C THR A 9 -4.29 19.80 16.72
N VAL A 10 -3.06 19.68 16.22
CA VAL A 10 -1.96 18.94 16.87
C VAL A 10 -1.12 19.87 17.74
N PRO A 11 -0.54 19.38 18.85
CA PRO A 11 0.24 20.19 19.79
C PRO A 11 1.67 20.47 19.29
N VAL A 12 1.81 20.83 18.00
CA VAL A 12 3.08 21.23 17.38
C VAL A 12 3.14 22.75 17.33
N GLY A 13 4.17 23.34 17.95
CA GLY A 13 4.32 24.79 18.04
C GLY A 13 3.10 25.48 18.68
N PRO A 14 2.55 26.56 18.10
CA PRO A 14 1.38 27.27 18.65
C PRO A 14 0.05 26.51 18.47
N GLY A 15 0.08 25.27 18.00
CA GLY A 15 -1.09 24.51 17.58
C GLY A 15 -1.30 24.64 16.07
N ILE A 16 -1.07 23.55 15.35
CA ILE A 16 -1.27 23.48 13.89
C ILE A 16 -2.52 22.67 13.62
N THR A 17 -3.43 23.21 12.80
CA THR A 17 -4.64 22.49 12.38
C THR A 17 -4.38 21.80 11.05
N LEU A 18 -4.53 20.48 11.03
CA LEU A 18 -4.32 19.64 9.85
C LEU A 18 -5.66 19.10 9.33
N PRO A 19 -5.87 19.03 8.01
CA PRO A 19 -6.99 18.28 7.43
C PRO A 19 -6.79 16.78 7.68
N LEU A 20 -7.89 16.10 8.00
CA LEU A 20 -7.91 14.65 8.20
C LEU A 20 -8.09 13.92 6.87
N ALA A 21 -7.21 12.97 6.62
CA ALA A 21 -7.27 11.98 5.55
C ALA A 21 -7.14 10.57 6.18
N PRO A 22 -8.22 10.05 6.80
CA PRO A 22 -8.10 8.84 7.60
C PRO A 22 -7.92 7.58 6.77
N PHE A 23 -7.08 6.66 7.25
CA PHE A 23 -6.86 5.33 6.67
C PHE A 23 -6.34 4.36 7.76
N PHE A 24 -6.26 3.07 7.44
CA PHE A 24 -5.68 2.06 8.33
C PHE A 24 -4.24 1.77 7.90
N GLY A 25 -3.26 1.96 8.78
CA GLY A 25 -1.84 1.65 8.54
C GLY A 25 -1.60 0.15 8.40
N VAL A 26 -2.25 -0.64 9.27
CA VAL A 26 -2.22 -2.11 9.23
C VAL A 26 -3.43 -2.65 8.47
N MET A 27 -3.17 -3.30 7.33
CA MET A 27 -4.12 -4.16 6.63
C MET A 27 -3.39 -5.36 6.05
N GLY A 28 -3.82 -6.57 6.43
CA GLY A 28 -3.12 -7.79 6.02
C GLY A 28 -3.95 -9.05 6.13
N VAL A 29 -3.43 -10.13 5.58
CA VAL A 29 -3.94 -11.49 5.70
C VAL A 29 -2.94 -12.34 6.47
N ALA A 30 -3.34 -13.50 6.99
CA ALA A 30 -2.40 -14.38 7.66
C ALA A 30 -1.25 -14.79 6.69
N PRO A 31 0.01 -14.69 7.16
CA PRO A 31 1.18 -15.01 6.34
C PRO A 31 1.29 -16.52 6.05
N PRO A 32 2.21 -16.93 5.16
CA PRO A 32 2.56 -18.34 5.00
C PRO A 32 2.95 -18.99 6.33
N ALA A 33 2.52 -20.24 6.55
CA ALA A 33 2.74 -20.94 7.80
C ALA A 33 4.23 -21.10 8.15
N GLU A 34 5.09 -21.25 7.14
CA GLU A 34 6.53 -21.37 7.29
C GLU A 34 7.22 -20.12 7.87
N TRP A 35 6.55 -18.95 7.86
CA TRP A 35 7.08 -17.74 8.51
C TRP A 35 6.89 -17.77 10.03
N GLY A 36 6.05 -18.67 10.54
CA GLY A 36 5.70 -18.73 11.96
C GLY A 36 4.99 -17.47 12.45
N GLN A 37 5.10 -17.20 13.75
CA GLN A 37 4.57 -15.98 14.33
C GLN A 37 5.44 -14.79 13.92
N ILE A 38 4.79 -13.74 13.40
CA ILE A 38 5.43 -12.48 13.02
C ILE A 38 4.93 -11.33 13.90
N SER A 39 5.75 -10.29 13.99
CA SER A 39 5.36 -9.01 14.57
C SER A 39 4.42 -8.26 13.63
N THR A 40 3.57 -7.39 14.17
CA THR A 40 2.68 -6.54 13.36
C THR A 40 3.40 -5.32 12.79
N LYS A 41 4.64 -5.04 13.22
CA LYS A 41 5.40 -3.84 12.82
C LYS A 41 5.88 -3.91 11.38
N GLU A 42 6.38 -5.05 10.93
CA GLU A 42 7.03 -5.21 9.64
C GLU A 42 6.03 -5.53 8.51
N PRO A 43 5.89 -4.69 7.46
CA PRO A 43 5.10 -5.06 6.29
C PRO A 43 5.86 -6.05 5.39
N ARG A 44 5.10 -6.97 4.78
CA ARG A 44 5.63 -8.00 3.86
C ARG A 44 4.60 -8.34 2.79
N ALA A 45 4.83 -9.44 2.06
CA ALA A 45 3.93 -9.93 1.01
C ALA A 45 2.46 -10.15 1.46
N HIS A 46 2.23 -10.36 2.76
CA HIS A 46 0.89 -10.50 3.36
C HIS A 46 0.14 -9.18 3.62
N GLY A 47 0.73 -8.03 3.27
CA GLY A 47 0.30 -6.74 3.77
C GLY A 47 0.98 -6.46 5.11
N GLY A 48 0.19 -6.18 6.14
CA GLY A 48 0.67 -5.82 7.47
C GLY A 48 0.72 -4.30 7.62
N ASN A 49 1.76 -3.78 8.27
CA ASN A 49 1.93 -2.34 8.53
C ASN A 49 2.39 -1.56 7.30
N LEU A 50 1.47 -1.36 6.36
CA LEU A 50 1.75 -0.80 5.04
C LEU A 50 2.03 0.70 5.11
N ASP A 51 1.34 1.41 6.01
CA ASP A 51 1.40 2.87 6.21
C ASP A 51 1.34 3.67 4.92
N ASN A 52 0.51 3.18 4.00
CA ASN A 52 0.30 3.81 2.71
C ASN A 52 -0.98 4.65 2.75
N LYS A 53 -0.81 5.97 2.85
CA LYS A 53 -1.92 6.94 2.91
C LYS A 53 -2.87 6.90 1.70
N GLU A 54 -2.45 6.30 0.59
CA GLU A 54 -3.30 6.13 -0.60
C GLU A 54 -4.38 5.04 -0.38
N LEU A 55 -4.28 4.24 0.70
CA LEU A 55 -5.24 3.19 1.09
C LEU A 55 -6.39 3.73 1.95
N GLY A 56 -6.87 4.93 1.63
CA GLY A 56 -8.03 5.56 2.27
C GLY A 56 -9.37 5.06 1.74
N GLU A 57 -10.44 5.76 2.14
CA GLU A 57 -11.80 5.48 1.65
C GLU A 57 -11.87 5.47 0.11
N GLY A 58 -12.48 4.43 -0.45
CA GLY A 58 -12.61 4.23 -1.91
C GLY A 58 -11.41 3.55 -2.57
N ALA A 59 -10.31 3.31 -1.85
CA ALA A 59 -9.22 2.47 -2.35
C ALA A 59 -9.59 0.98 -2.29
N THR A 60 -9.00 0.19 -3.19
CA THR A 60 -9.06 -1.28 -3.16
C THR A 60 -7.65 -1.83 -2.98
N LEU A 61 -7.46 -2.68 -1.97
CA LEU A 61 -6.20 -3.38 -1.70
C LEU A 61 -6.33 -4.85 -2.09
N TYR A 62 -5.42 -5.33 -2.93
CA TYR A 62 -5.30 -6.73 -3.30
C TYR A 62 -4.15 -7.36 -2.50
N LEU A 63 -4.46 -8.47 -1.82
CA LEU A 63 -3.52 -9.23 -1.01
C LEU A 63 -3.43 -10.67 -1.51
N PRO A 64 -2.21 -11.26 -1.60
CA PRO A 64 -2.04 -12.68 -1.87
C PRO A 64 -2.67 -13.54 -0.77
N VAL A 65 -3.37 -14.62 -1.11
CA VAL A 65 -3.95 -15.55 -0.13
C VAL A 65 -2.98 -16.71 0.12
N PHE A 66 -2.40 -16.77 1.33
CA PHE A 66 -1.44 -17.82 1.71
C PHE A 66 -2.06 -19.01 2.45
N VAL A 67 -3.18 -18.78 3.14
CA VAL A 67 -3.86 -19.81 3.95
C VAL A 67 -5.37 -19.85 3.64
N PRO A 68 -6.04 -20.99 3.84
CA PRO A 68 -7.49 -21.08 3.71
C PRO A 68 -8.20 -20.01 4.54
N GLY A 69 -9.14 -19.29 3.92
CA GLY A 69 -9.89 -18.21 4.55
C GLY A 69 -9.18 -16.85 4.57
N ALA A 70 -7.90 -16.77 4.17
CA ALA A 70 -7.04 -15.60 4.20
C ALA A 70 -6.80 -15.01 5.61
N ASN A 71 -7.80 -14.98 6.50
CA ASN A 71 -7.75 -14.42 7.85
C ASN A 71 -7.34 -12.94 7.84
N PHE A 72 -8.11 -12.13 7.10
CA PHE A 72 -7.91 -10.69 7.01
C PHE A 72 -8.03 -10.00 8.38
N SER A 73 -7.16 -9.03 8.64
CA SER A 73 -7.17 -8.16 9.81
C SER A 73 -6.81 -6.73 9.41
N ALA A 74 -7.38 -5.75 10.12
CA ALA A 74 -7.07 -4.33 9.94
C ALA A 74 -6.97 -3.61 11.30
N GLY A 75 -6.12 -2.60 11.39
CA GLY A 75 -5.85 -1.84 12.61
C GLY A 75 -5.01 -0.61 12.32
N ASP A 76 -4.45 -0.03 13.38
CA ASP A 76 -3.56 1.13 13.31
C ASP A 76 -4.19 2.32 12.56
N GLY A 77 -5.22 2.91 13.17
CA GLY A 77 -5.98 3.96 12.52
C GLY A 77 -5.21 5.27 12.49
N HIS A 78 -5.01 5.83 11.31
CA HIS A 78 -4.31 7.10 11.13
C HIS A 78 -5.29 8.18 10.72
N GLY A 79 -5.17 9.38 11.27
CA GLY A 79 -5.96 10.55 10.90
C GLY A 79 -5.36 11.37 9.78
N VAL A 80 -4.02 11.41 9.69
CA VAL A 80 -3.25 11.97 8.60
C VAL A 80 -1.81 11.48 8.71
N GLN A 81 -1.18 11.19 7.57
CA GLN A 81 0.23 10.79 7.48
C GLN A 81 0.88 11.42 6.23
N GLY A 82 2.15 11.77 6.35
CA GLY A 82 3.00 12.10 5.20
C GLY A 82 3.62 10.85 4.57
N ASP A 83 4.13 11.00 3.35
CA ASP A 83 5.01 9.98 2.76
C ASP A 83 6.32 9.93 3.56
N GLY A 84 6.68 8.75 4.03
CA GLY A 84 7.90 8.49 4.79
C GLY A 84 7.72 8.26 6.29
N GLU A 85 6.59 8.70 6.87
CA GLU A 85 6.26 8.52 8.30
C GLU A 85 7.46 8.77 9.25
N VAL A 86 8.15 9.88 9.00
CA VAL A 86 9.57 10.04 9.41
C VAL A 86 9.81 10.06 10.93
N CYS A 87 8.78 10.31 11.73
CA CYS A 87 8.87 10.34 13.19
C CYS A 87 8.16 9.16 13.85
N ILE A 88 8.20 7.99 13.20
CA ILE A 88 7.65 6.70 13.64
C ILE A 88 6.13 6.58 13.53
N ASN A 89 5.37 7.63 13.85
CA ASN A 89 3.91 7.53 13.89
C ASN A 89 3.25 8.59 13.00
N ALA A 90 2.02 8.30 12.63
CA ALA A 90 1.09 9.25 12.05
C ALA A 90 0.36 10.07 13.13
N LEU A 91 -0.71 10.77 12.74
CA LEU A 91 -1.72 11.18 13.71
C LEU A 91 -2.56 9.96 14.11
N GLU A 92 -2.13 9.24 15.13
CA GLU A 92 -2.82 8.03 15.60
C GLU A 92 -4.23 8.30 16.13
N MET A 93 -5.20 7.50 15.71
CA MET A 93 -6.59 7.59 16.17
C MET A 93 -7.40 6.29 16.02
N CYS A 94 -8.41 6.12 16.87
CA CYS A 94 -9.38 5.04 16.69
C CYS A 94 -10.27 5.29 15.46
N LEU A 95 -10.32 4.33 14.55
CA LEU A 95 -11.18 4.34 13.37
C LEU A 95 -12.18 3.19 13.39
N THR A 96 -13.27 3.38 12.64
CA THR A 96 -14.22 2.32 12.30
C THR A 96 -14.39 2.34 10.79
N GLY A 97 -14.13 1.20 10.15
CA GLY A 97 -14.17 1.04 8.70
C GLY A 97 -15.11 -0.07 8.29
N HIS A 98 -15.71 0.06 7.11
CA HIS A 98 -16.49 -0.99 6.47
C HIS A 98 -15.72 -1.50 5.26
N PHE A 99 -15.42 -2.79 5.24
CA PHE A 99 -14.66 -3.44 4.19
C PHE A 99 -15.53 -4.44 3.43
N ARG A 100 -15.37 -4.51 2.12
CA ARG A 100 -15.92 -5.58 1.28
C ARG A 100 -14.78 -6.51 0.89
N LEU A 101 -14.86 -7.77 1.28
CA LEU A 101 -13.87 -8.80 0.92
C LEU A 101 -14.38 -9.63 -0.24
N GLU A 102 -13.64 -9.63 -1.35
CA GLU A 102 -13.91 -10.44 -2.54
C GLU A 102 -12.70 -11.34 -2.84
N LEU A 103 -12.99 -12.56 -3.28
CA LEU A 103 -11.96 -13.53 -3.64
C LEU A 103 -11.75 -13.52 -5.15
N GLU A 104 -10.61 -12.99 -5.58
CA GLU A 104 -10.18 -13.05 -6.98
C GLU A 104 -9.36 -14.32 -7.22
N LYS A 105 -9.82 -15.16 -8.15
CA LYS A 105 -9.13 -16.40 -8.53
C LYS A 105 -8.09 -16.08 -9.62
N GLY A 106 -6.84 -15.90 -9.22
CA GLY A 106 -5.71 -15.78 -10.15
C GLY A 106 -5.29 -17.12 -10.79
N GLY A 107 -4.31 -17.06 -11.70
CA GLY A 107 -3.66 -18.24 -12.27
C GLY A 107 -3.72 -18.35 -13.81
N GLY A 108 -4.30 -17.35 -14.48
CA GLY A 108 -4.29 -17.26 -15.94
C GLY A 108 -3.19 -16.34 -16.47
N ALA A 109 -2.86 -16.44 -17.75
CA ALA A 109 -1.87 -15.55 -18.38
C ALA A 109 -2.22 -14.05 -18.30
N LYS A 110 -3.54 -13.73 -18.28
CA LYS A 110 -4.07 -12.36 -18.18
C LYS A 110 -4.28 -11.88 -16.74
N ASP A 111 -4.26 -12.80 -15.78
CA ASP A 111 -4.41 -12.50 -14.36
C ASP A 111 -3.53 -13.43 -13.53
N PRO A 112 -2.20 -13.17 -13.53
CA PRO A 112 -1.25 -14.01 -12.83
C PRO A 112 -1.53 -13.94 -11.33
N VAL A 113 -1.21 -15.03 -10.62
CA VAL A 113 -1.32 -15.08 -9.16
C VAL A 113 -0.52 -13.92 -8.56
N LEU A 114 -1.20 -13.08 -7.79
CA LEU A 114 -0.60 -11.95 -7.10
C LEU A 114 0.41 -12.47 -6.07
N ARG A 115 1.63 -11.95 -6.09
CA ARG A 115 2.71 -12.34 -5.17
C ARG A 115 3.02 -11.30 -4.10
N PHE A 116 2.59 -10.06 -4.31
CA PHE A 116 2.87 -8.94 -3.43
C PHE A 116 1.67 -7.97 -3.41
N PRO A 117 1.48 -7.16 -2.34
CA PRO A 117 0.38 -6.21 -2.28
C PRO A 117 0.36 -5.26 -3.48
N ARG A 118 -0.85 -5.06 -4.02
CA ARG A 118 -1.15 -4.09 -5.07
C ARG A 118 -2.41 -3.36 -4.67
N ALA A 119 -2.55 -2.09 -5.01
CA ALA A 119 -3.76 -1.36 -4.74
C ALA A 119 -4.23 -0.55 -5.94
N GLU A 120 -5.42 -0.01 -5.84
CA GLU A 120 -5.92 1.00 -6.76
C GLU A 120 -6.79 2.02 -6.03
N THR A 121 -6.74 3.24 -6.54
CA THR A 121 -7.66 4.33 -6.16
C THR A 121 -8.58 4.63 -7.34
N ALA A 122 -9.43 5.65 -7.20
CA ALA A 122 -10.22 6.16 -8.32
C ALA A 122 -9.36 6.61 -9.52
N THR A 123 -8.09 6.95 -9.29
CA THR A 123 -7.24 7.61 -10.30
C THR A 123 -5.96 6.85 -10.64
N HIS A 124 -5.48 5.94 -9.79
CA HIS A 124 -4.20 5.26 -9.97
C HIS A 124 -4.27 3.77 -9.70
N PHE A 125 -3.42 3.01 -10.39
CA PHE A 125 -2.94 1.70 -9.97
C PHE A 125 -1.66 1.86 -9.16
N ILE A 126 -1.49 1.06 -8.12
CA ILE A 126 -0.42 1.20 -7.13
C ILE A 126 0.33 -0.13 -6.99
N SER A 127 1.61 -0.15 -7.34
CA SER A 127 2.52 -1.24 -6.97
C SER A 127 3.23 -0.91 -5.66
N MET A 128 3.69 -1.93 -4.93
CA MET A 128 4.40 -1.75 -3.67
C MET A 128 5.66 -2.60 -3.63
N GLY A 129 6.65 -2.13 -2.89
CA GLY A 129 7.87 -2.86 -2.57
C GLY A 129 8.26 -2.59 -1.12
N MET A 130 8.74 -3.61 -0.43
CA MET A 130 9.12 -3.53 0.98
C MET A 130 10.46 -4.20 1.21
N HIS A 131 11.39 -3.49 1.85
CA HIS A 131 12.69 -4.02 2.20
C HIS A 131 13.35 -3.12 3.26
N GLU A 132 14.26 -3.66 4.06
CA GLU A 132 15.08 -2.88 5.00
C GLU A 132 15.93 -1.77 4.32
N ASP A 133 16.13 -1.90 3.01
CA ASP A 133 16.90 -0.99 2.17
C ASP A 133 15.95 -0.36 1.15
N LEU A 134 15.91 0.97 1.11
CA LEU A 134 14.95 1.70 0.31
C LEU A 134 15.20 1.52 -1.21
N ASP A 135 16.45 1.31 -1.63
CA ASP A 135 16.79 1.05 -3.03
C ASP A 135 16.27 -0.33 -3.45
N LEU A 136 16.30 -1.31 -2.54
CA LEU A 136 15.76 -2.64 -2.79
C LEU A 136 14.22 -2.63 -2.77
N ALA A 137 13.60 -1.85 -1.89
CA ALA A 137 12.16 -1.61 -1.90
C ALA A 137 11.70 -0.96 -3.21
N MET A 138 12.42 0.07 -3.68
CA MET A 138 12.18 0.72 -4.97
C MET A 138 12.28 -0.27 -6.14
N LYS A 139 13.34 -1.09 -6.19
CA LYS A 139 13.51 -2.12 -7.22
C LYS A 139 12.35 -3.12 -7.21
N GLN A 140 11.84 -3.50 -6.03
CA GLN A 140 10.68 -4.39 -5.94
C GLN A 140 9.41 -3.71 -6.45
N ALA A 141 9.09 -2.50 -5.99
CA ALA A 141 7.91 -1.74 -6.43
C ALA A 141 7.89 -1.57 -7.96
N LEU A 142 9.06 -1.28 -8.55
CA LEU A 142 9.24 -1.16 -9.98
C LEU A 142 9.00 -2.50 -10.72
N ARG A 143 9.56 -3.61 -10.22
CA ARG A 143 9.36 -4.94 -10.82
C ARG A 143 7.89 -5.35 -10.78
N GLU A 144 7.20 -5.09 -9.68
CA GLU A 144 5.76 -5.35 -9.56
C GLU A 144 4.94 -4.50 -10.54
N MET A 145 5.30 -3.23 -10.75
CA MET A 145 4.65 -2.38 -11.75
C MET A 145 4.90 -2.88 -13.19
N ILE A 146 6.14 -3.25 -13.51
CA ILE A 146 6.49 -3.81 -14.84
C ILE A 146 5.68 -5.09 -15.07
N ALA A 147 5.64 -6.00 -14.10
CA ALA A 147 4.87 -7.23 -14.21
C ALA A 147 3.38 -6.96 -14.43
N PHE A 148 2.82 -5.95 -13.74
CA PHE A 148 1.43 -5.55 -13.90
C PHE A 148 1.13 -4.94 -15.28
N ILE A 149 2.01 -4.08 -15.80
CA ILE A 149 1.85 -3.51 -17.14
C ILE A 149 1.92 -4.60 -18.21
N VAL A 150 2.90 -5.51 -18.10
CA VAL A 150 3.10 -6.60 -19.06
C VAL A 150 1.93 -7.60 -19.02
N SER A 151 1.32 -7.87 -17.86
CA SER A 151 0.19 -8.81 -17.81
C SER A 151 -1.10 -8.28 -18.44
N ARG A 152 -1.18 -6.96 -18.69
CA ARG A 152 -2.38 -6.27 -19.19
C ARG A 152 -2.22 -5.69 -20.58
N THR A 153 -1.02 -5.76 -21.15
CA THR A 153 -0.68 -5.16 -22.44
C THR A 153 0.18 -6.12 -23.27
N ASN A 154 0.52 -5.74 -24.50
CA ASN A 154 1.48 -6.48 -25.33
C ASN A 154 2.89 -5.86 -25.26
N LEU A 155 3.16 -4.98 -24.29
CA LEU A 155 4.47 -4.36 -24.13
C LEU A 155 5.51 -5.40 -23.67
N SER A 156 6.74 -5.26 -24.15
CA SER A 156 7.86 -6.01 -23.58
C SER A 156 8.19 -5.48 -22.18
N ALA A 157 8.89 -6.29 -21.37
CA ALA A 157 9.36 -5.83 -20.06
C ALA A 157 10.31 -4.63 -20.17
N ALA A 158 11.08 -4.52 -21.25
CA ALA A 158 11.98 -3.38 -21.49
C ALA A 158 11.20 -2.10 -21.83
N ASP A 159 10.13 -2.21 -22.61
CA ASP A 159 9.26 -1.06 -22.93
C ASP A 159 8.48 -0.59 -21.70
N ALA A 160 7.92 -1.55 -20.94
CA ALA A 160 7.25 -1.25 -19.67
C ALA A 160 8.21 -0.59 -18.67
N TYR A 161 9.47 -1.01 -18.62
CA TYR A 161 10.47 -0.38 -17.76
C TYR A 161 10.76 1.07 -18.18
N GLN A 162 10.97 1.33 -19.48
CA GLN A 162 11.15 2.70 -19.99
C GLN A 162 9.92 3.56 -19.68
N LEU A 163 8.71 3.01 -19.88
CA LEU A 163 7.47 3.70 -19.55
C LEU A 163 7.38 4.06 -18.07
N CYS A 164 7.77 3.17 -17.16
CA CYS A 164 7.80 3.47 -15.74
C CYS A 164 8.65 4.70 -15.42
N SER A 165 9.77 4.91 -16.14
CA SER A 165 10.60 6.11 -15.97
C SER A 165 9.91 7.40 -16.43
N LEU A 166 8.90 7.32 -17.30
CA LEU A 166 8.24 8.48 -17.92
C LEU A 166 6.87 8.79 -17.30
N ALA A 167 6.23 7.79 -16.71
CA ALA A 167 4.80 7.84 -16.41
C ALA A 167 4.38 7.22 -15.07
N VAL A 168 5.33 6.73 -14.27
CA VAL A 168 5.05 6.17 -12.94
C VAL A 168 5.81 6.97 -11.89
N ASP A 169 5.07 7.55 -10.95
CA ASP A 169 5.65 8.26 -9.81
C ASP A 169 5.94 7.26 -8.69
N PHE A 170 7.21 7.11 -8.30
CA PHE A 170 7.58 6.29 -7.15
C PHE A 170 7.77 7.17 -5.91
N ARG A 171 7.13 6.78 -4.82
CA ARG A 171 7.11 7.53 -3.55
C ARG A 171 7.52 6.63 -2.40
N VAL A 172 8.20 7.23 -1.41
CA VAL A 172 8.49 6.54 -0.15
C VAL A 172 7.21 6.42 0.66
N THR A 173 6.84 5.20 1.02
CA THR A 173 5.62 4.94 1.81
C THR A 173 5.89 5.27 3.28
N GLN A 174 6.84 4.54 3.89
CA GLN A 174 7.33 4.73 5.26
C GLN A 174 8.79 4.29 5.34
N THR A 175 9.50 4.72 6.38
CA THR A 175 10.92 4.37 6.62
C THR A 175 11.22 3.81 8.01
N VAL A 176 10.19 3.50 8.79
CA VAL A 176 10.28 3.35 10.25
C VAL A 176 9.96 1.95 10.77
N ASN A 177 9.48 1.07 9.90
CA ASN A 177 8.94 -0.24 10.28
C ASN A 177 9.95 -1.39 10.34
N GLY A 178 11.23 -1.13 10.11
CA GLY A 178 12.20 -2.19 9.79
C GLY A 178 12.25 -2.35 8.27
N GLU A 179 11.33 -3.13 7.71
CA GLU A 179 11.05 -3.16 6.28
C GLU A 179 10.42 -1.82 5.87
N LYS A 180 11.15 -1.04 5.08
CA LYS A 180 10.74 0.26 4.54
C LYS A 180 9.91 0.07 3.28
N GLY A 181 9.03 1.01 2.98
CA GLY A 181 8.12 0.92 1.83
C GLY A 181 8.42 1.93 0.72
N VAL A 182 8.26 1.49 -0.53
CA VAL A 182 8.12 2.36 -1.71
C VAL A 182 6.87 1.92 -2.48
N HIS A 183 6.10 2.88 -3.00
CA HIS A 183 4.95 2.60 -3.86
C HIS A 183 5.04 3.37 -5.18
N GLY A 184 4.66 2.70 -6.27
CA GLY A 184 4.63 3.28 -7.62
C GLY A 184 3.20 3.61 -8.03
N MET A 185 2.96 4.82 -8.54
CA MET A 185 1.64 5.34 -8.92
C MET A 185 1.53 5.44 -10.44
N LEU A 186 0.71 4.59 -11.06
CA LEU A 186 0.39 4.64 -12.49
C LEU A 186 -1.03 5.19 -12.69
N ARG A 187 -1.18 6.28 -13.44
CA ARG A 187 -2.50 6.89 -13.69
C ARG A 187 -3.40 5.98 -14.53
N LYS A 188 -4.64 5.76 -14.06
CA LYS A 188 -5.70 5.04 -14.78
C LYS A 188 -6.06 5.75 -16.09
N GLY A 189 -6.37 4.98 -17.13
CA GLY A 189 -6.72 5.51 -18.46
C GLY A 189 -5.52 5.93 -19.33
N LEU A 190 -4.29 5.82 -18.82
CA LEU A 190 -3.09 6.08 -19.63
C LEU A 190 -2.76 4.90 -20.56
N LEU A 191 -2.86 3.67 -20.05
CA LEU A 191 -2.56 2.43 -20.79
C LEU A 191 -3.79 1.54 -20.99
N PHE A 192 -4.66 1.50 -19.98
CA PHE A 192 -5.90 0.75 -19.92
C PHE A 192 -6.81 1.33 -18.85
#